data_AF-A0A9D1PYW1-F1
#
_entry.id   AF-A0A9D1PYW1-F1
#
_cell.length_a   1.000
_cell.length_b   1.000
_cell.length_c   1.000
_cell.angle_alpha   90.00
_cell.angle_beta   90.00
_cell.angle_gamma   90.00
#
_symmetry.space_group_name_H-M   'P 1'
#
loop_
_entity.id
_entity.type
_entity.pdbx_description
1 polymer ?
#
loop_
_entity_poly.entity_id
_entity_poly.type
_entity_poly.pdbx_seq_one_letter_code
_entity_poly.pdbx_strand_id
1 'polypeptide(L)'
;MQDNETKTALAAEQQFLADMAAWHRYEQREKYYFDRASIKSTAWKEGFAEGFAEGFAEGFAEGFAEGFAEGFAEGFAEGFAEGFAKGKRKATLKIARRLLSMNMSLEEIHKATDLPLSEIQSLRDQMS
;
A
#
# COMPACT_ATOMS: atom_id res chain seq x y z
N MET A 1 -86.58 20.11 8.92
CA MET A 1 -85.66 19.13 9.53
C MET A 1 -84.66 18.60 8.51
N GLN A 2 -85.09 18.11 7.34
CA GLN A 2 -84.20 17.65 6.26
C GLN A 2 -83.10 18.64 5.84
N ASP A 3 -83.39 19.94 5.71
CA ASP A 3 -82.40 20.95 5.30
C ASP A 3 -81.23 21.11 6.29
N ASN A 4 -81.47 20.87 7.58
CA ASN A 4 -80.42 20.96 8.60
C ASN A 4 -79.52 19.72 8.62
N GLU A 5 -80.09 18.55 8.38
CA GLU A 5 -79.36 17.28 8.29
C GLU A 5 -78.44 17.24 7.07
N THR A 6 -78.91 17.72 5.91
CA THR A 6 -78.07 17.83 4.71
C THR A 6 -76.91 18.83 4.87
N LYS A 7 -77.14 19.96 5.54
CA LYS A 7 -76.06 20.93 5.85
C LYS A 7 -75.03 20.34 6.82
N THR A 8 -75.49 19.56 7.79
CA THR A 8 -74.63 18.87 8.75
C THR A 8 -73.78 17.79 8.08
N ALA A 9 -74.36 17.01 7.16
CA ALA A 9 -73.63 16.00 6.40
C ALA A 9 -72.56 16.62 5.47
N LEU A 10 -72.90 17.70 4.77
CA LEU A 10 -71.95 18.41 3.89
C LEU A 10 -70.79 19.02 4.68
N ALA A 11 -71.06 19.58 5.87
CA ALA A 11 -70.01 20.11 6.75
C ALA A 11 -69.06 19.01 7.24
N ALA A 12 -69.59 17.84 7.61
CA ALA A 12 -68.78 16.69 8.03
C ALA A 12 -67.90 16.15 6.88
N GLU A 13 -68.44 16.10 5.65
CA GLU A 13 -67.67 15.68 4.47
C GLU A 13 -66.56 16.68 4.13
N GLN A 14 -66.85 17.98 4.16
CA GLN A 14 -65.84 19.02 3.93
C GLN A 14 -64.72 18.96 4.97
N GLN A 15 -65.05 18.68 6.23
CA GLN A 15 -64.05 18.54 7.29
C GLN A 15 -63.20 17.28 7.09
N PHE A 16 -63.82 16.14 6.77
CA PHE A 16 -63.10 14.90 6.44
C PHE A 16 -62.16 15.07 5.24
N LEU A 17 -62.64 15.70 4.16
CA LEU A 17 -61.83 16.00 2.98
C LEU A 17 -60.70 16.98 3.28
N ALA A 18 -60.94 17.99 4.11
CA ALA A 18 -59.92 18.93 4.56
C ALA A 18 -58.83 18.22 5.38
N ASP A 19 -59.21 17.33 6.28
CA ASP A 19 -58.29 16.53 7.09
C ASP A 19 -57.47 15.57 6.21
N MET A 20 -58.08 14.90 5.23
CA MET A 20 -57.36 14.07 4.27
C MET A 20 -56.42 14.88 3.39
N ALA A 21 -56.83 16.04 2.88
CA ALA A 21 -55.98 16.91 2.08
C ALA A 21 -54.81 17.47 2.90
N ALA A 22 -55.04 17.80 4.17
CA ALA A 22 -54.00 18.21 5.09
C ALA A 22 -53.00 17.08 5.34
N TRP A 23 -53.49 15.85 5.55
CA TRP A 23 -52.68 14.66 5.74
C TRP A 23 -51.83 14.32 4.50
N HIS A 24 -52.42 14.33 3.30
CA HIS A 24 -51.66 14.13 2.06
C HIS A 24 -50.57 15.19 1.84
N ARG A 25 -50.83 16.46 2.17
CA ARG A 25 -49.83 17.53 2.10
C ARG A 25 -48.72 17.38 3.14
N TYR A 26 -49.02 16.76 4.29
CA TYR A 26 -48.05 16.42 5.32
C TYR A 26 -47.16 15.27 4.83
N GLU A 27 -47.77 14.18 4.36
CA GLU A 27 -47.09 13.00 3.84
C GLU A 27 -46.14 13.33 2.66
N GLN A 28 -46.59 14.15 1.71
CA GLN A 28 -45.75 14.60 0.59
C GLN A 28 -44.53 15.40 1.05
N ARG A 29 -44.68 16.22 2.10
CA ARG A 29 -43.56 16.96 2.67
C ARG A 29 -42.57 16.04 3.36
N GLU A 30 -43.05 15.07 4.14
CA GLU A 30 -42.18 14.07 4.75
C GLU A 30 -41.41 13.29 3.70
N LYS A 31 -42.09 12.78 2.66
CA LYS A 31 -41.45 12.09 1.52
C LYS A 31 -40.38 12.94 0.86
N TYR A 32 -40.66 14.21 0.59
CA TYR A 32 -39.66 15.14 0.06
C TYR A 32 -38.42 15.27 0.95
N TYR A 33 -38.60 15.36 2.28
CA TYR A 33 -37.47 15.42 3.21
C TYR A 33 -36.68 14.12 3.25
N PHE A 34 -37.36 12.97 3.24
CA PHE A 34 -36.74 11.65 3.21
C PHE A 34 -35.95 11.42 1.92
N ASP A 35 -36.54 11.69 0.76
CA ASP A 35 -35.88 11.55 -0.54
C ASP A 35 -34.64 12.44 -0.61
N ARG A 36 -34.77 13.70 -0.18
CA ARG A 36 -33.65 14.65 -0.17
C ARG A 36 -32.54 14.22 0.77
N ALA A 37 -32.88 13.66 1.94
CA ALA A 37 -31.89 13.13 2.89
C ALA A 37 -31.20 11.89 2.32
N SER A 38 -31.96 10.99 1.69
CA SER A 38 -31.47 9.78 1.04
C SER A 38 -30.50 10.09 -0.10
N ILE A 39 -30.86 11.01 -1.00
CA ILE A 39 -30.00 11.45 -2.11
C ILE A 39 -28.70 12.05 -1.58
N LYS A 40 -28.76 12.90 -0.55
CA LYS A 40 -27.55 13.47 0.05
C LYS A 40 -26.67 12.40 0.69
N SER A 41 -27.28 11.44 1.38
CA SER A 41 -26.55 10.36 2.04
C SER A 41 -25.88 9.44 1.04
N THR A 42 -26.58 9.06 -0.03
CA THR A 42 -26.05 8.23 -1.11
C THR A 42 -24.92 8.94 -1.86
N ALA A 43 -25.12 10.18 -2.30
CA ALA A 43 -24.08 10.96 -2.95
C ALA A 43 -22.81 11.14 -2.09
N TRP A 44 -22.98 11.38 -0.77
CA TRP A 44 -21.83 11.47 0.13
C TRP A 44 -21.09 10.13 0.26
N LYS A 45 -21.82 9.03 0.40
CA LYS A 45 -21.22 7.68 0.51
C LYS A 45 -20.47 7.31 -0.77
N GLU A 46 -21.06 7.55 -1.92
CA GLU A 46 -20.47 7.25 -3.22
C GLU A 46 -19.22 8.11 -3.45
N GLY A 47 -19.32 9.43 -3.28
CA GLY A 47 -18.18 10.32 -3.44
C GLY A 47 -17.04 10.05 -2.45
N PHE A 48 -17.37 9.69 -1.21
CA PHE A 48 -16.35 9.28 -0.23
C PHE A 48 -15.69 7.96 -0.62
N ALA A 49 -16.48 6.96 -1.03
CA ALA A 49 -15.96 5.65 -1.43
C ALA A 49 -15.06 5.75 -2.67
N GLU A 50 -15.48 6.53 -3.67
CA GLU A 50 -14.71 6.77 -4.89
C GLU A 50 -13.41 7.52 -4.58
N GLY A 51 -13.49 8.66 -3.90
CA GLY A 51 -12.31 9.45 -3.55
C GLY A 51 -11.34 8.70 -2.63
N PHE A 52 -11.84 7.88 -1.71
CA PHE A 52 -10.99 7.02 -0.89
C PHE A 52 -10.31 5.93 -1.72
N ALA A 53 -11.06 5.26 -2.60
CA ALA A 53 -10.52 4.20 -3.44
C ALA A 53 -9.45 4.72 -4.40
N GLU A 54 -9.70 5.84 -5.08
CA GLU A 54 -8.76 6.49 -5.99
C GLU A 54 -7.51 6.97 -5.23
N GLY A 55 -7.69 7.76 -4.17
CA GLY A 55 -6.56 8.27 -3.39
C GLY A 55 -5.73 7.18 -2.71
N PHE A 56 -6.36 6.08 -2.26
CA PHE A 56 -5.63 4.93 -1.74
C PHE A 56 -4.88 4.18 -2.84
N ALA A 57 -5.50 3.96 -4.00
CA ALA A 57 -4.87 3.24 -5.10
C ALA A 57 -3.66 4.00 -5.66
N GLU A 58 -3.80 5.31 -5.89
CA GLU A 58 -2.70 6.16 -6.36
C GLU A 58 -1.57 6.24 -5.33
N GLY A 59 -1.89 6.59 -4.08
CA GLY A 59 -0.88 6.72 -3.03
C GLY A 59 -0.17 5.39 -2.71
N PHE A 60 -0.89 4.26 -2.78
CA PHE A 60 -0.27 2.95 -2.62
C PHE A 60 0.62 2.59 -3.82
N ALA A 61 0.17 2.84 -5.06
CA ALA A 61 0.93 2.51 -6.26
C ALA A 61 2.22 3.32 -6.34
N GLU A 62 2.16 4.63 -6.11
CA GLU A 62 3.33 5.51 -6.11
C GLU A 62 4.29 5.15 -4.97
N GLY A 63 3.79 5.10 -3.74
CA GLY A 63 4.62 4.79 -2.57
C GLY A 63 5.24 3.40 -2.62
N PHE A 64 4.53 2.40 -3.15
CA PHE A 64 5.08 1.06 -3.36
C PHE A 64 6.12 1.04 -4.47
N ALA A 65 5.86 1.69 -5.62
CA ALA A 65 6.78 1.69 -6.75
C ALA A 65 8.09 2.39 -6.39
N GLU A 66 8.04 3.58 -5.78
CA GLU A 66 9.21 4.33 -5.36
C GLU A 66 9.98 3.58 -4.26
N GLY A 67 9.29 3.19 -3.19
CA GLY A 67 9.93 2.50 -2.07
C GLY A 67 10.53 1.14 -2.46
N PHE A 68 9.87 0.40 -3.35
CA PHE A 68 10.41 -0.86 -3.87
C PHE A 68 11.61 -0.61 -4.80
N ALA A 69 11.53 0.35 -5.71
CA ALA A 69 12.61 0.61 -6.66
C ALA A 69 13.88 1.07 -5.95
N GLU A 70 13.76 2.06 -5.05
CA GLU A 70 14.90 2.59 -4.28
C GLU A 70 15.47 1.53 -3.34
N GLY A 71 14.61 0.93 -2.51
CA GLY A 71 15.05 -0.08 -1.53
C GLY A 71 15.66 -1.33 -2.18
N PHE A 72 15.10 -1.77 -3.32
CA PHE A 72 15.67 -2.89 -4.06
C PHE A 72 17.00 -2.52 -4.72
N ALA A 73 17.09 -1.36 -5.38
CA ALA A 73 18.31 -0.95 -6.07
C ALA A 73 19.48 -0.77 -5.09
N GLU A 74 19.27 -0.05 -4.00
CA GLU A 74 20.30 0.17 -2.96
C GLU A 74 20.68 -1.14 -2.28
N GLY A 75 19.69 -1.90 -1.78
CA GLY A 75 19.94 -3.17 -1.10
C GLY A 75 20.61 -4.21 -1.99
N PHE A 76 20.23 -4.29 -3.27
CA PHE A 76 20.87 -5.18 -4.23
C PHE A 76 22.29 -4.75 -4.54
N ALA A 77 22.53 -3.46 -4.80
CA ALA A 77 23.86 -2.96 -5.14
C ALA A 77 24.86 -3.16 -3.99
N GLU A 78 24.48 -2.79 -2.77
CA GLU A 78 25.33 -2.97 -1.58
C GLU A 78 25.58 -4.45 -1.29
N GLY A 79 24.52 -5.26 -1.25
CA GLY A 79 24.61 -6.68 -0.97
C GLY A 79 25.42 -7.43 -2.03
N PHE A 80 25.25 -7.09 -3.31
CA PHE A 80 26.02 -7.67 -4.40
C PHE A 80 27.50 -7.28 -4.32
N ALA A 81 27.81 -5.99 -4.12
CA ALA A 81 29.19 -5.52 -4.03
C ALA A 81 29.93 -6.15 -2.85
N GLU A 82 29.31 -6.18 -1.67
CA GLU A 82 29.90 -6.78 -0.47
C GLU A 82 30.08 -8.29 -0.63
N GLY A 83 29.03 -8.98 -1.13
CA GLY A 83 29.06 -10.41 -1.38
C GLY A 83 30.12 -10.81 -2.40
N PHE A 84 30.22 -10.06 -3.51
CA PHE A 84 31.23 -10.27 -4.54
C PHE A 84 32.64 -10.04 -4.02
N ALA A 85 32.89 -8.96 -3.29
CA ALA A 85 34.20 -8.68 -2.69
C ALA A 85 34.63 -9.77 -1.69
N LYS A 86 33.72 -10.17 -0.78
CA LYS A 86 33.96 -11.27 0.17
C LYS A 86 34.22 -12.59 -0.56
N GLY A 87 33.45 -12.88 -1.61
CA GLY A 87 33.61 -14.09 -2.44
C GLY A 87 34.96 -14.13 -3.15
N LYS A 88 35.31 -13.06 -3.86
CA LYS A 88 36.60 -12.90 -4.53
C LYS A 88 37.75 -13.07 -3.55
N ARG A 89 37.68 -12.40 -2.39
CA ARG A 89 38.68 -12.51 -1.33
C ARG A 89 38.87 -13.95 -0.84
N LYS A 90 37.77 -14.65 -0.52
CA LYS A 90 37.82 -16.06 -0.09
C LYS A 90 38.41 -16.96 -1.17
N ALA A 91 38.07 -16.73 -2.44
CA ALA A 91 38.62 -17.48 -3.57
C ALA A 91 40.14 -17.26 -3.70
N THR A 92 40.61 -16.01 -3.66
CA THR A 92 42.04 -15.68 -3.71
C THR A 92 42.80 -16.34 -2.56
N LEU A 93 42.27 -16.29 -1.33
CA LEU A 93 42.87 -16.95 -0.17
C LEU A 93 42.94 -18.47 -0.34
N LYS A 94 41.89 -19.09 -0.90
CA LYS A 94 41.88 -20.53 -1.17
C LYS A 94 42.92 -20.93 -2.21
N ILE A 95 43.09 -20.13 -3.26
CA ILE A 95 44.12 -20.33 -4.28
C ILE A 95 45.50 -20.20 -3.63
N ALA A 96 45.76 -19.14 -2.86
CA ALA A 96 47.04 -18.92 -2.19
C ALA A 96 47.44 -20.09 -1.28
N ARG A 97 46.50 -20.62 -0.47
CA ARG A 97 46.73 -21.82 0.35
C ARG A 97 47.09 -23.05 -0.48
N ARG A 98 46.44 -23.24 -1.63
CA ARG A 98 46.76 -24.35 -2.54
C ARG A 98 48.15 -24.21 -3.13
N LEU A 99 48.56 -23.00 -3.52
CA LEU A 99 49.90 -22.74 -4.06
C LEU A 99 50.98 -22.95 -2.98
N LEU A 100 50.72 -22.53 -1.73
CA LEU A 100 51.59 -22.83 -0.59
C LEU A 100 51.76 -24.35 -0.38
N SER A 101 50.67 -25.13 -0.47
CA SER A 101 50.74 -26.59 -0.36
C SER A 101 51.49 -27.29 -1.50
N MET A 102 51.72 -26.57 -2.60
CA MET A 102 52.54 -27.03 -3.74
C MET A 102 54.01 -26.57 -3.61
N ASN A 103 54.41 -26.05 -2.44
CA ASN A 103 55.74 -25.53 -2.16
C ASN A 103 56.19 -24.37 -3.09
N MET A 104 55.25 -23.59 -3.62
CA MET A 104 55.59 -22.36 -4.38
C MET A 104 56.16 -21.28 -3.45
N SER A 105 57.00 -20.40 -4.00
CA SER A 105 57.60 -19.31 -3.21
C SER A 105 56.57 -18.22 -2.89
N LEU A 106 56.83 -17.43 -1.84
CA LEU A 106 55.95 -16.32 -1.45
C LEU A 106 55.87 -15.28 -2.57
N GLU A 107 56.97 -15.06 -3.28
CA GLU A 107 57.08 -14.11 -4.40
C GLU A 107 56.28 -14.57 -5.61
N GLU A 108 56.26 -15.86 -5.92
CA GLU A 108 55.45 -16.43 -7.01
C GLU A 108 53.96 -16.35 -6.68
N ILE A 109 53.58 -16.63 -5.44
CA ILE A 109 52.19 -16.55 -4.97
C ILE A 109 51.71 -15.09 -4.97
N HIS A 110 52.55 -14.15 -4.53
CA HIS A 110 52.27 -12.72 -4.62
C HIS A 110 51.98 -12.30 -6.06
N LYS A 111 52.84 -12.69 -7.01
CA LYS A 111 52.64 -12.40 -8.44
C LYS A 111 51.36 -13.03 -9.02
N ALA A 112 50.95 -14.19 -8.53
CA ALA A 112 49.80 -14.92 -9.06
C ALA A 112 48.45 -14.47 -8.45
N THR A 113 48.47 -13.91 -7.24
CA THR A 113 47.24 -13.65 -6.46
C THR A 113 47.07 -12.20 -6.03
N ASP A 114 48.06 -11.35 -6.28
CA ASP A 114 48.17 -9.96 -5.82
C ASP A 114 48.02 -9.78 -4.29
N LEU A 115 48.17 -10.87 -3.52
CA LEU A 115 48.14 -10.83 -2.07
C LEU A 115 49.45 -10.25 -1.53
N PRO A 116 49.43 -9.37 -0.52
CA PRO A 116 50.65 -8.85 0.07
C PRO A 116 51.48 -9.98 0.71
N LEU A 117 52.80 -9.90 0.57
CA LEU A 117 53.74 -10.91 1.07
C LEU A 117 53.54 -11.22 2.56
N SER A 118 53.25 -10.19 3.38
CA SER A 118 52.97 -10.32 4.81
C SER A 118 51.73 -11.17 5.10
N GLU A 119 50.73 -11.10 4.23
CA GLU A 119 49.51 -11.88 4.36
C GLU A 119 49.70 -13.32 3.90
N ILE A 120 50.44 -13.54 2.81
CA ILE A 120 50.82 -14.89 2.37
C ILE A 120 51.68 -15.56 3.45
N GLN A 121 52.60 -14.82 4.05
CA GLN A 121 53.40 -15.29 5.18
C GLN A 121 52.51 -15.70 6.36
N SER A 122 51.56 -14.85 6.73
CA SER A 122 50.59 -15.15 7.79
C SER A 122 49.75 -16.39 7.47
N LEU A 123 49.36 -16.59 6.21
CA LEU A 123 48.64 -17.80 5.77
C LEU A 123 49.51 -19.05 5.89
N ARG A 124 50.80 -18.97 5.56
CA ARG A 124 51.75 -20.07 5.72
C ARG A 124 51.90 -20.45 7.19
N ASP A 125 52.02 -19.47 8.07
CA ASP A 125 52.21 -19.67 9.50
C ASP A 125 50.94 -20.23 10.17
N GLN A 126 49.75 -19.94 9.62
CA GLN A 126 48.48 -20.55 10.05
C GLN A 126 48.31 -22.01 9.58
N MET A 127 49.11 -22.45 8.60
CA MET A 127 49.03 -23.79 8.00
C MET A 127 50.10 -24.75 8.56
N SER A 128 51.14 -24.24 9.23
CA SER A 128 52.16 -25.03 9.93
C SER A 128 51.65 -25.54 11.27
#